data_AF-A0A0D6MC48-F1
#
_entry.id   AF-A0A0D6MC48-F1
#
_cell.length_a   1.000
_cell.length_b   1.000
_cell.length_c   1.000
_cell.angle_alpha   90.00
_cell.angle_beta   90.00
_cell.angle_gamma   90.00
#
_symmetry.space_group_name_H-M   'P 1'
#
loop_
_entity.id
_entity.type
_entity.pdbx_description
1 polymer ?
#
loop_
_entity_poly.entity_id
_entity_poly.type
_entity_poly.pdbx_seq_one_letter_code
_entity_poly.pdbx_strand_id
1 'polypeptide(L)'
;GLGVEIFMLLYPPTLQDSQQQFNALYDGLKRCKTSFSRFWLAVTSPSTWYFDIHRNIAFIEQVIAQARNHQMDVGIYTTEREWYKITGGFRFFLSTPPIWYWSNCCQPDEIAISFKDFRPFAAWKTPAVKQLRKAFPVCGLIVNRDVYFTPINRTFAELAQQNNASFVGVTNFL
;
A
#
# COMPACT_ATOMS: atom_id res chain seq x y z
N GLY A 1 -14.11 10.33 8.33
CA GLY A 1 -12.65 10.46 8.12
C GLY A 1 -12.12 9.25 7.39
N LEU A 2 -10.92 9.32 6.82
CA LEU A 2 -10.19 8.12 6.39
C LEU A 2 -9.92 7.30 7.65
N GLY A 3 -10.44 6.08 7.73
CA GLY A 3 -10.33 5.20 8.91
C GLY A 3 -8.91 4.68 9.12
N VAL A 4 -8.75 3.67 9.99
CA VAL A 4 -7.45 2.98 10.12
C VAL A 4 -7.25 2.07 8.91
N GLU A 5 -6.16 2.25 8.19
CA GLU A 5 -5.72 1.33 7.13
C GLU A 5 -4.48 0.56 7.62
N ILE A 6 -4.39 -0.72 7.26
CA ILE A 6 -3.36 -1.62 7.76
C ILE A 6 -2.38 -1.96 6.65
N PHE A 7 -1.09 -1.88 6.96
CA PHE A 7 -0.02 -2.32 6.08
C PHE A 7 0.37 -3.77 6.40
N MET A 8 0.44 -4.62 5.38
CA MET A 8 0.78 -6.04 5.52
C MET A 8 2.06 -6.36 4.76
N LEU A 9 3.09 -6.82 5.47
CA LEU A 9 4.25 -7.46 4.88
C LEU A 9 3.91 -8.89 4.50
N LEU A 10 4.21 -9.27 3.26
CA LEU A 10 4.03 -10.62 2.76
C LEU A 10 5.35 -11.39 2.92
N TYR A 11 5.26 -12.64 3.39
CA TYR A 11 6.43 -13.49 3.62
C TYR A 11 6.39 -14.80 2.81
N PRO A 12 6.39 -14.75 1.46
CA PRO A 12 6.79 -15.89 0.66
C PRO A 12 8.30 -16.19 0.90
N PRO A 13 8.80 -17.43 0.76
CA PRO A 13 8.11 -18.69 0.54
C PRO A 13 7.86 -19.46 1.86
N THR A 14 7.54 -18.78 2.95
CA THR A 14 7.42 -19.45 4.25
C THR A 14 6.34 -20.54 4.22
N LEU A 15 6.41 -21.50 5.17
CA LEU A 15 5.49 -22.65 5.29
C LEU A 15 4.01 -22.27 5.50
N GLN A 16 3.68 -20.97 5.60
CA GLN A 16 2.31 -20.48 5.74
C GLN A 16 1.75 -20.13 4.36
N ASP A 17 0.61 -20.75 4.02
CA ASP A 17 -0.13 -20.44 2.80
C ASP A 17 -0.57 -18.96 2.80
N SER A 18 -0.66 -18.35 1.61
CA SER A 18 -0.99 -16.94 1.39
C SER A 18 -2.25 -16.50 2.16
N GLN A 19 -3.27 -17.36 2.16
CA GLN A 19 -4.53 -17.15 2.86
C GLN A 19 -4.36 -17.18 4.38
N GLN A 20 -3.47 -18.04 4.90
CA GLN A 20 -3.17 -18.13 6.33
C GLN A 20 -2.49 -16.86 6.84
N GLN A 21 -1.56 -16.28 6.06
CA GLN A 21 -0.92 -15.01 6.42
C GLN A 21 -1.97 -13.90 6.57
N PHE A 22 -2.93 -13.82 5.63
CA PHE A 22 -4.01 -12.84 5.73
C PHE A 22 -4.93 -13.10 6.93
N ASN A 23 -5.39 -14.34 7.10
CA ASN A 23 -6.31 -14.71 8.18
C ASN A 23 -5.68 -14.46 9.55
N ALA A 24 -4.41 -14.78 9.74
CA ALA A 24 -3.70 -14.55 11.00
C ALA A 24 -3.69 -13.06 11.40
N LEU A 25 -3.42 -12.18 10.42
CA LEU A 25 -3.46 -10.73 10.64
C LEU A 25 -4.90 -10.25 10.90
N TYR A 26 -5.85 -10.66 10.06
CA TYR A 26 -7.25 -10.27 10.18
C TYR A 26 -7.86 -10.68 11.53
N ASP A 27 -7.71 -11.95 11.92
CA ASP A 27 -8.22 -12.49 13.17
C ASP A 27 -7.53 -11.85 14.39
N GLY A 28 -6.23 -11.56 14.28
CA GLY A 28 -5.50 -10.77 15.26
C GLY A 28 -6.15 -9.42 15.52
N LEU A 29 -6.39 -8.64 14.46
CA LEU A 29 -6.99 -7.31 14.56
C LEU A 29 -8.44 -7.36 15.07
N LYS A 30 -9.23 -8.35 14.64
CA LYS A 30 -10.61 -8.54 15.11
C LYS A 30 -10.66 -8.87 16.60
N ARG A 31 -9.75 -9.72 17.10
CA ARG A 31 -9.63 -10.01 18.54
C ARG A 31 -9.28 -8.77 19.36
N CYS A 32 -8.48 -7.86 18.80
CA CYS A 32 -8.17 -6.57 19.41
C CYS A 32 -9.30 -5.53 19.32
N LYS A 33 -10.45 -5.87 18.71
CA LYS A 33 -11.59 -4.96 18.48
C LYS A 33 -11.21 -3.70 17.69
N THR A 34 -10.19 -3.79 16.84
CA THR A 34 -9.74 -2.68 16.02
C THR A 34 -10.68 -2.50 14.82
N SER A 35 -11.16 -1.28 14.60
CA SER A 35 -11.86 -0.92 13.36
C SER A 35 -10.84 -0.53 12.30
N PHE A 36 -10.89 -1.16 11.13
CA PHE A 36 -10.01 -0.87 10.00
C PHE A 36 -10.80 -0.93 8.68
N SER A 37 -10.37 -0.16 7.68
CA SER A 37 -11.10 0.04 6.42
C SER A 37 -10.43 -0.59 5.19
N ARG A 38 -9.12 -0.85 5.22
CA ARG A 38 -8.37 -1.39 4.09
C ARG A 38 -7.06 -2.05 4.53
N PHE A 39 -6.61 -3.04 3.76
CA PHE A 39 -5.25 -3.54 3.81
C PHE A 39 -4.42 -3.06 2.62
N TRP A 40 -3.16 -2.69 2.85
CA TRP A 40 -2.16 -2.43 1.83
C TRP A 40 -1.14 -3.56 1.82
N LEU A 41 -1.10 -4.35 0.76
CA LEU A 41 -0.12 -5.42 0.60
C LEU A 41 1.21 -4.84 0.14
N ALA A 42 2.25 -5.05 0.93
CA ALA A 42 3.60 -4.65 0.58
C ALA A 42 4.19 -5.63 -0.45
N VAL A 43 4.23 -5.21 -1.70
CA VAL A 43 4.88 -5.96 -2.79
C VAL A 43 6.21 -5.29 -3.10
N THR A 44 7.17 -5.54 -2.19
CA THR A 44 8.45 -4.84 -2.13
C THR A 44 9.59 -5.82 -1.84
N SER A 45 10.84 -5.35 -1.87
CA SER A 45 12.01 -6.15 -1.49
C SER A 45 12.14 -7.46 -2.31
N PRO A 46 12.44 -7.39 -3.62
CA PRO A 46 12.38 -8.56 -4.51
C PRO A 46 13.15 -9.81 -4.06
N SER A 47 14.20 -9.65 -3.25
CA SER A 47 14.97 -10.76 -2.68
C SER A 47 14.20 -11.62 -1.67
N THR A 48 13.06 -11.15 -1.15
CA THR A 48 12.20 -11.90 -0.22
C THR A 48 11.08 -12.64 -0.94
N TRP A 49 11.02 -12.62 -2.27
CA TRP A 49 9.97 -13.25 -3.07
C TRP A 49 10.47 -14.53 -3.73
N TYR A 50 9.55 -15.35 -4.26
CA TYR A 50 9.95 -16.51 -5.07
C TYR A 50 10.71 -16.02 -6.31
N PHE A 51 11.70 -16.79 -6.75
CA PHE A 51 12.30 -16.59 -8.08
C PHE A 51 11.28 -16.82 -9.22
N ASP A 52 10.24 -17.62 -8.95
CA ASP A 52 9.16 -17.90 -9.88
C ASP A 52 8.10 -16.79 -9.83
N ILE A 53 8.05 -16.01 -10.91
CA ILE A 53 7.11 -14.90 -11.10
C ILE A 53 5.65 -15.36 -11.04
N HIS A 54 5.32 -16.53 -11.60
CA HIS A 54 3.95 -17.03 -11.60
C HIS A 54 3.48 -17.38 -10.19
N ARG A 55 4.38 -17.92 -9.36
CA ARG A 55 4.07 -18.15 -7.93
C ARG A 55 3.87 -16.84 -7.18
N ASN A 56 4.67 -15.81 -7.46
CA ASN A 56 4.48 -14.50 -6.83
C ASN A 56 3.12 -13.89 -7.18
N ILE A 57 2.73 -13.95 -8.46
CA ILE A 57 1.42 -13.45 -8.92
C ILE A 57 0.30 -14.24 -8.23
N ALA A 58 0.34 -15.56 -8.28
CA ALA A 58 -0.67 -16.42 -7.65
C ALA A 58 -0.78 -16.15 -6.15
N PHE A 59 0.34 -15.96 -5.45
CA PHE A 59 0.37 -15.64 -4.04
C PHE A 59 -0.35 -14.30 -3.76
N ILE A 60 -0.04 -13.25 -4.50
CA ILE A 60 -0.70 -11.93 -4.36
C ILE A 60 -2.19 -12.05 -4.62
N GLU A 61 -2.59 -12.73 -5.69
CA GLU A 61 -4.01 -12.88 -6.04
C GLU A 61 -4.79 -13.68 -4.99
N GLN A 62 -4.20 -14.71 -4.40
CA GLN A 62 -4.82 -15.48 -3.31
C GLN A 62 -5.02 -14.63 -2.04
N VAL A 63 -4.05 -13.79 -1.67
CA VAL A 63 -4.24 -12.84 -0.54
C VAL A 63 -5.39 -11.87 -0.83
N ILE A 64 -5.43 -11.29 -2.04
CA ILE A 64 -6.51 -10.37 -2.44
C ILE A 64 -7.86 -11.08 -2.42
N ALA A 65 -7.94 -12.31 -2.95
CA ALA A 65 -9.17 -13.09 -2.94
C ALA A 65 -9.62 -13.41 -1.51
N GLN A 66 -8.69 -13.76 -0.63
CA GLN A 66 -9.00 -14.05 0.76
C GLN A 66 -9.50 -12.82 1.52
N ALA A 67 -8.93 -11.65 1.28
CA ALA A 67 -9.43 -10.41 1.85
C ALA A 67 -10.85 -10.09 1.40
N ARG A 68 -11.17 -10.33 0.12
CA ARG A 68 -12.54 -10.15 -0.41
C ARG A 68 -13.55 -11.10 0.23
N ASN A 69 -13.15 -12.33 0.57
CA ASN A 69 -14.01 -13.26 1.32
C ASN A 69 -14.39 -12.72 2.71
N HIS A 70 -13.53 -11.88 3.29
CA HIS A 70 -13.79 -11.15 4.54
C HIS A 70 -14.41 -9.76 4.32
N GLN A 71 -14.87 -9.45 3.10
CA GLN A 71 -15.45 -8.15 2.73
C GLN A 71 -14.48 -6.97 2.96
N MET A 72 -13.18 -7.23 2.81
CA MET A 72 -12.14 -6.22 2.98
C MET A 72 -11.57 -5.74 1.65
N ASP A 73 -11.36 -4.43 1.55
CA ASP A 73 -10.63 -3.81 0.44
C ASP A 73 -9.12 -4.02 0.58
N VAL A 74 -8.46 -4.22 -0.56
CA VAL A 74 -7.01 -4.37 -0.65
C VAL A 74 -6.42 -3.42 -1.68
N GLY A 75 -5.39 -2.67 -1.27
CA GLY A 75 -4.50 -1.93 -2.15
C GLY A 75 -3.10 -2.56 -2.22
N ILE A 76 -2.30 -2.13 -3.19
CA ILE A 76 -0.91 -2.58 -3.36
C ILE A 76 0.04 -1.44 -3.02
N TYR A 77 1.04 -1.72 -2.19
CA TYR A 77 2.18 -0.85 -1.93
C TYR A 77 3.41 -1.34 -2.67
N THR A 78 3.90 -0.58 -3.64
CA THR A 78 5.05 -0.98 -4.46
C THR A 78 5.63 0.20 -5.27
N THR A 79 6.71 -0.05 -5.99
CA THR A 79 7.18 0.80 -7.09
C THR A 79 7.15 0.05 -8.40
N GLU A 80 7.22 0.77 -9.52
CA GLU A 80 7.35 0.15 -10.85
C GLU A 80 8.50 -0.87 -10.89
N ARG A 81 9.68 -0.51 -10.37
CA ARG A 81 10.87 -1.37 -10.38
C ARG A 81 10.67 -2.64 -9.57
N GLU A 82 10.10 -2.53 -8.38
CA GLU A 82 9.87 -3.70 -7.52
C GLU A 82 8.76 -4.58 -8.08
N TRP A 83 7.66 -3.97 -8.52
CA TRP A 83 6.56 -4.68 -9.17
C TRP A 83 7.05 -5.49 -10.36
N TYR A 84 7.86 -4.89 -11.24
CA TYR A 84 8.44 -5.59 -12.38
C TYR A 84 9.35 -6.75 -11.97
N LYS A 85 10.22 -6.55 -10.97
CA LYS A 85 11.12 -7.60 -10.48
C LYS A 85 10.38 -8.78 -9.83
N ILE A 86 9.28 -8.50 -9.13
CA ILE A 86 8.52 -9.53 -8.38
C ILE A 86 7.51 -10.24 -9.28
N THR A 87 6.84 -9.49 -10.17
CA THR A 87 5.67 -9.99 -10.92
C THR A 87 5.85 -10.01 -12.44
N GLY A 88 7.01 -9.59 -12.96
CA GLY A 88 7.21 -9.43 -14.40
C GLY A 88 6.33 -8.32 -15.02
N GLY A 89 5.77 -7.42 -14.22
CA GLY A 89 4.88 -6.36 -14.70
C GLY A 89 3.43 -6.82 -14.90
N PHE A 90 2.98 -7.79 -14.09
CA PHE A 90 1.61 -8.31 -14.13
C PHE A 90 0.56 -7.18 -14.10
N ARG A 91 -0.46 -7.29 -14.96
CA ARG A 91 -1.44 -6.21 -15.20
C ARG A 91 -2.90 -6.67 -15.28
N PHE A 92 -3.18 -7.96 -15.08
CA PHE A 92 -4.48 -8.57 -15.41
C PHE A 92 -5.27 -8.93 -14.14
N PHE A 93 -5.62 -7.93 -13.34
CA PHE A 93 -6.50 -8.15 -12.19
C PHE A 93 -7.97 -8.25 -12.62
N LEU A 94 -8.75 -9.09 -11.93
CA LEU A 94 -10.23 -9.08 -12.04
C LEU A 94 -10.83 -7.70 -11.71
N SER A 95 -10.26 -7.03 -10.72
CA SER A 95 -10.52 -5.63 -10.38
C SER A 95 -9.21 -5.04 -9.88
N THR A 96 -8.78 -3.94 -10.51
CA THR A 96 -7.46 -3.34 -10.24
C THR A 96 -7.46 -2.73 -8.84
N PRO A 97 -6.62 -3.22 -7.91
CA PRO A 97 -6.54 -2.64 -6.58
C PRO A 97 -5.98 -1.21 -6.64
N PRO A 98 -6.33 -0.30 -5.72
CA PRO A 98 -5.68 1.01 -5.63
C PRO A 98 -4.18 0.85 -5.35
N ILE A 99 -3.38 1.83 -5.77
CA ILE A 99 -1.93 1.82 -5.56
C ILE A 99 -1.45 2.90 -4.60
N TRP A 100 -0.59 2.48 -3.68
CA TRP A 100 0.25 3.32 -2.85
C TRP A 100 1.68 3.20 -3.37
N TYR A 101 2.17 4.24 -4.05
CA TYR A 101 3.50 4.22 -4.66
C TYR A 101 4.48 5.14 -3.95
N TRP A 102 5.77 4.92 -4.18
CA TRP A 102 6.79 5.93 -3.96
C TRP A 102 7.65 6.06 -5.21
N SER A 103 8.23 7.24 -5.41
CA SER A 103 9.17 7.45 -6.53
C SER A 103 10.52 6.85 -6.16
N ASN A 104 11.17 6.19 -7.12
CA ASN A 104 12.54 5.68 -6.98
C ASN A 104 13.59 6.63 -7.62
N CYS A 105 13.21 7.81 -8.11
CA CYS A 105 14.12 8.65 -8.89
C CYS A 105 14.12 10.13 -8.50
N CYS A 106 15.27 10.72 -8.81
CA CYS A 106 15.80 12.00 -8.39
C CYS A 106 15.05 13.17 -9.05
N GLN A 107 14.08 13.76 -8.36
CA GLN A 107 13.57 15.10 -8.70
C GLN A 107 13.24 15.91 -7.44
N PRO A 108 13.35 17.25 -7.47
CA PRO A 108 13.02 18.13 -6.34
C PRO A 108 11.57 17.97 -5.83
N ASP A 109 10.67 17.47 -6.69
CA ASP A 109 9.24 17.28 -6.42
C ASP A 109 8.93 16.01 -5.60
N GLU A 110 9.92 15.26 -5.14
CA GLU A 110 9.74 14.08 -4.28
C GLU A 110 9.10 14.45 -2.93
N ILE A 111 9.31 15.69 -2.48
CA ILE A 111 8.69 16.28 -1.28
C ILE A 111 7.38 17.01 -1.63
N ALA A 112 7.09 17.25 -2.91
CA ALA A 112 5.87 17.93 -3.31
C ALA A 112 4.66 17.04 -3.00
N ILE A 113 3.66 17.63 -2.36
CA ILE A 113 2.32 17.07 -2.13
C ILE A 113 1.56 17.08 -3.47
N SER A 114 2.11 16.38 -4.46
CA SER A 114 1.59 16.29 -5.82
C SER A 114 1.86 14.91 -6.40
N PHE A 115 1.03 14.53 -7.37
CA PHE A 115 1.08 13.25 -8.07
C PHE A 115 1.61 13.40 -9.51
N LYS A 116 2.21 14.56 -9.85
CA LYS A 116 2.71 14.85 -11.20
C LYS A 116 3.88 13.95 -11.62
N ASP A 117 4.57 13.39 -10.64
CA ASP A 117 5.67 12.43 -10.80
C ASP A 117 5.17 11.00 -11.04
N PHE A 118 3.90 10.71 -10.80
CA PHE A 118 3.36 9.38 -11.10
C PHE A 118 3.48 9.10 -12.60
N ARG A 119 4.04 7.94 -12.92
CA ARG A 119 4.09 7.37 -14.26
C ARG A 119 3.27 6.10 -14.24
N PRO A 120 2.22 5.97 -15.08
CA PRO A 120 1.43 4.74 -15.14
C PRO A 120 2.31 3.52 -15.41
N PHE A 121 2.07 2.44 -14.66
CA PHE A 121 2.73 1.16 -14.86
C PHE A 121 1.77 0.00 -14.59
N ALA A 122 2.02 -1.15 -15.23
CA ALA A 122 1.20 -2.34 -15.11
C ALA A 122 -0.31 -2.04 -15.33
N ALA A 123 -1.16 -2.25 -14.32
CA ALA A 123 -2.59 -1.99 -14.38
C ALA A 123 -2.97 -0.56 -13.94
N TRP A 124 -2.06 0.19 -13.31
CA TRP A 124 -2.37 1.44 -12.63
C TRP A 124 -2.19 2.65 -13.53
N LYS A 125 -3.32 3.28 -13.87
CA LYS A 125 -3.36 4.53 -14.64
C LYS A 125 -3.38 5.78 -13.75
N THR A 126 -3.81 5.63 -12.50
CA THR A 126 -3.87 6.70 -11.51
C THR A 126 -3.41 6.18 -10.15
N PRO A 127 -2.73 7.00 -9.34
CA PRO A 127 -2.34 6.63 -7.98
C PRO A 127 -3.46 6.90 -6.99
N ALA A 128 -3.49 6.13 -5.89
CA ALA A 128 -4.38 6.42 -4.75
C ALA A 128 -3.62 7.07 -3.59
N VAL A 129 -2.38 6.66 -3.34
CA VAL A 129 -1.54 7.19 -2.26
C VAL A 129 -0.11 7.35 -2.76
N LYS A 130 0.59 8.40 -2.31
CA LYS A 130 2.03 8.60 -2.51
C LYS A 130 2.73 8.62 -1.16
N GLN A 131 3.76 7.80 -1.01
CA GLN A 131 4.73 7.93 0.08
C GLN A 131 5.76 9.00 -0.28
N LEU A 132 5.73 10.09 0.49
CA LEU A 132 6.62 11.24 0.31
C LEU A 132 7.97 11.02 0.99
N ARG A 133 7.95 10.46 2.21
CA ARG A 133 9.16 10.31 3.01
C ARG A 133 9.02 9.17 4.01
N LYS A 134 10.10 8.40 4.17
CA LYS A 134 10.23 7.36 5.19
C LYS A 134 11.08 7.85 6.36
N ALA A 135 10.86 7.28 7.54
CA ALA A 135 11.67 7.52 8.75
C ALA A 135 11.88 9.02 9.07
N PHE A 136 10.81 9.81 9.01
CA PHE A 136 10.83 11.24 9.27
C PHE A 136 10.47 11.54 10.74
N PRO A 137 11.23 12.39 11.45
CA PRO A 137 10.88 12.77 12.81
C PRO A 137 9.70 13.76 12.84
N VAL A 138 8.63 13.42 13.56
CA VAL A 138 7.48 14.29 13.84
C VAL A 138 7.13 14.17 15.31
N CYS A 139 7.18 15.29 16.04
CA CYS A 139 6.82 15.33 17.47
C CYS A 139 7.53 14.25 18.32
N GLY A 140 8.79 13.93 18.03
CA GLY A 140 9.57 12.92 18.74
C GLY A 140 9.33 11.46 18.31
N LEU A 141 8.48 11.23 17.31
CA LEU A 141 8.23 9.91 16.71
C LEU A 141 8.85 9.81 15.33
N ILE A 142 9.34 8.62 14.97
CA ILE A 142 9.80 8.33 13.61
C ILE A 142 8.62 7.76 12.82
N VAL A 143 8.27 8.44 11.74
CA VAL A 143 7.05 8.17 10.99
C VAL A 143 7.27 8.22 9.48
N ASN A 144 6.41 7.55 8.75
CA ASN A 144 6.30 7.69 7.30
C ASN A 144 5.25 8.76 6.98
N ARG A 145 5.51 9.55 5.94
CA ARG A 145 4.62 10.63 5.49
C ARG A 145 4.01 10.29 4.15
N ASP A 146 2.68 10.34 4.11
CA ASP A 146 1.88 9.93 2.95
C ASP A 146 0.84 11.00 2.59
N VAL A 147 0.49 11.05 1.31
CA VAL A 147 -0.60 11.87 0.77
C VAL A 147 -1.57 11.00 -0.02
N TYR A 148 -2.88 11.19 0.21
CA TYR A 148 -3.95 10.53 -0.54
C TYR A 148 -4.35 11.39 -1.74
N PHE A 149 -4.62 10.73 -2.86
CA PHE A 149 -5.22 11.38 -4.02
C PHE A 149 -6.69 11.68 -3.72
N THR A 150 -7.04 12.96 -3.69
CA THR A 150 -8.43 13.41 -3.59
C THR A 150 -8.83 14.09 -4.89
N PRO A 151 -9.76 13.53 -5.69
CA PRO A 151 -10.33 14.28 -6.79
C PRO A 151 -11.02 15.54 -6.22
N ILE A 152 -10.81 16.68 -6.86
CA ILE A 152 -11.08 18.06 -6.39
C ILE A 152 -12.58 18.34 -6.06
N ASN A 153 -13.47 17.36 -6.13
CA ASN A 153 -14.90 17.52 -5.87
C ASN A 153 -15.34 17.37 -4.41
N ARG A 154 -14.43 17.19 -3.44
CA ARG A 154 -14.74 17.56 -2.06
C ARG A 154 -14.41 19.04 -1.91
N THR A 155 -15.45 19.87 -1.90
CA THR A 155 -15.37 21.32 -1.70
C THR A 155 -14.40 21.61 -0.56
N PHE A 156 -13.50 22.57 -0.78
CA PHE A 156 -12.49 23.03 0.18
C PHE A 156 -13.05 23.35 1.58
N ALA A 157 -14.37 23.54 1.73
CA ALA A 157 -15.05 23.66 3.02
C ALA A 157 -14.88 22.44 3.95
N GLU A 158 -14.80 21.22 3.43
CA GLU A 158 -14.61 20.01 4.25
C GLU A 158 -13.14 19.74 4.59
N LEU A 159 -12.21 20.18 3.74
CA LEU A 159 -10.76 19.99 3.93
C LEU A 159 -10.10 21.16 4.68
N ALA A 160 -10.67 22.37 4.62
CA ALA A 160 -10.13 23.55 5.31
C ALA A 160 -10.35 23.54 6.84
N GLN A 161 -11.20 22.65 7.38
CA GLN A 161 -11.22 22.39 8.82
C GLN A 161 -10.03 21.53 9.28
N GLN A 162 -9.21 20.99 8.37
CA GLN A 162 -8.04 20.19 8.68
C GLN A 162 -6.83 20.68 7.89
N ASN A 163 -6.17 21.72 8.41
CA ASN A 163 -4.86 22.18 7.93
C ASN A 163 -3.95 20.98 7.60
N ASN A 164 -3.60 20.81 6.32
CA ASN A 164 -2.66 19.81 5.81
C ASN A 164 -2.91 18.37 6.33
N ALA A 165 -3.87 17.64 5.75
CA ALA A 165 -4.02 16.22 6.00
C ALA A 165 -2.82 15.41 5.44
N SER A 166 -1.73 15.38 6.20
CA SER A 166 -0.67 14.38 6.12
C SER A 166 -1.10 13.22 7.01
N PHE A 167 -1.20 12.02 6.47
CA PHE A 167 -1.42 10.84 7.32
C PHE A 167 -0.05 10.39 7.83
N VAL A 168 0.01 10.20 9.14
CA VAL A 168 1.22 9.82 9.87
C VAL A 168 1.09 8.33 10.20
N GLY A 169 1.79 7.49 9.46
CA GLY A 169 1.96 6.08 9.80
C GLY A 169 3.17 5.92 10.71
N VAL A 170 3.00 5.37 11.91
CA VAL A 170 4.13 4.96 12.76
C VAL A 170 4.60 3.59 12.27
N THR A 171 5.85 3.50 11.81
CA THR A 171 6.52 2.23 11.54
C THR A 171 7.91 2.25 12.14
N ASN A 172 8.11 1.54 13.25
CA ASN A 172 9.44 1.20 13.74
C ASN A 172 9.84 -0.12 13.09
N PHE A 173 10.85 -0.11 12.23
CA PHE A 173 11.50 -1.33 11.76
C PHE A 173 12.83 -1.46 12.52
N LEU A 174 12.97 -2.59 13.23
CA LEU A 174 14.27 -3.13 13.64
C LEU A 174 14.88 -3.90 12.46
#